data_AF-G3XGF8-F1
#
_entry.id   AF-G3XGF8-F1
#
_cell.length_a   1.000
_cell.length_b   1.000
_cell.length_c   1.000
_cell.angle_alpha   90.00
_cell.angle_beta   90.00
_cell.angle_gamma   90.00
#
_symmetry.space_group_name_H-M   'P 1'
#
loop_
_entity.id
_entity.type
_entity.pdbx_description
1 polymer ?
#
loop_
_entity_poly.entity_id
_entity_poly.type
_entity_poly.pdbx_seq_one_letter_code
_entity_poly.pdbx_strand_id
1 'polypeptide(L)' 'QTKKQNITYKIISEKGLAHEKEFVSEVYLGKEWLGKGNGKTKKAAEQQAAKKALAKISKGGILKND' A
#
# COMPACT_ATOMS: atom_id res chain seq x y z
N GLN A 1 23.07 -8.25 11.98
CA GLN A 1 21.64 -8.27 12.35
C GLN A 1 20.83 -7.84 11.14
N THR A 2 20.02 -8.73 10.55
CA THR A 2 19.15 -8.40 9.41
C THR A 2 17.98 -7.55 9.92
N LYS A 3 17.84 -6.31 9.42
CA LYS A 3 16.70 -5.44 9.78
C LYS A 3 15.40 -6.10 9.28
N LYS A 4 14.67 -6.76 10.18
CA LYS A 4 13.32 -7.24 9.90
C LYS A 4 12.38 -6.02 9.87
N GLN A 5 11.96 -5.61 8.69
CA GLN A 5 10.98 -4.53 8.51
C GLN A 5 9.59 -5.13 8.28
N ASN A 6 8.58 -4.63 8.98
CA ASN A 6 7.20 -5.14 8.89
C ASN A 6 6.41 -4.40 7.80
N ILE A 7 5.59 -5.13 7.05
CA ILE A 7 4.62 -4.56 6.13
C ILE A 7 3.37 -4.14 6.91
N THR A 8 2.92 -2.90 6.72
CA THR A 8 1.69 -2.39 7.32
C THR A 8 0.80 -1.73 6.28
N TYR A 9 -0.52 -1.85 6.48
CA TYR A 9 -1.55 -1.23 5.64
C TYR A 9 -2.36 -0.23 6.46
N LYS A 10 -2.74 0.89 5.83
CA LYS A 10 -3.56 1.93 6.47
C LYS A 10 -4.64 2.41 5.52
N ILE A 11 -5.89 2.36 5.94
CA ILE A 11 -7.00 3.04 5.25
C ILE A 11 -6.92 4.52 5.60
N ILE A 12 -6.66 5.36 4.60
CA ILE A 12 -6.52 6.80 4.77
C ILE A 12 -7.73 7.59 4.27
N SER A 13 -8.63 6.94 3.52
CA SER A 13 -9.87 7.55 3.06
C SER A 13 -10.94 6.49 2.86
N GLU A 14 -12.15 6.82 3.28
CA GLU A 14 -13.38 6.09 3.01
C GLU A 14 -14.45 7.12 2.66
N LYS A 15 -14.96 7.09 1.44
CA LYS A 15 -15.94 8.08 0.96
C LYS A 15 -16.94 7.44 -0.01
N GLY A 16 -18.04 8.14 -0.27
CA GLY A 16 -19.08 7.70 -1.19
C GLY A 16 -20.29 7.07 -0.49
N LEU A 17 -21.36 6.87 -1.27
CA LEU A 17 -22.61 6.26 -0.81
C LEU A 17 -22.39 4.79 -0.45
N ALA A 18 -23.27 4.21 0.37
CA ALA A 18 -23.13 2.83 0.84
C ALA A 18 -22.89 1.79 -0.28
N HIS A 19 -23.51 1.97 -1.45
CA HIS A 19 -23.36 1.10 -2.62
C HIS A 19 -22.23 1.52 -3.58
N GLU A 20 -21.59 2.67 -3.35
CA GLU A 20 -20.50 3.21 -4.18
C GLU A 20 -19.28 3.61 -3.36
N LYS A 21 -19.09 3.03 -2.17
CA LYS A 21 -17.96 3.35 -1.31
C LYS A 21 -16.64 3.17 -2.06
N GLU A 22 -15.76 4.15 -1.92
CA GLU A 22 -14.37 4.10 -2.35
C GLU A 22 -13.49 4.12 -1.10
N PHE A 23 -12.59 3.15 -1.02
CA PHE A 23 -11.58 3.04 0.01
C PHE A 23 -10.23 3.35 -0.59
N VAL A 24 -9.38 4.00 0.18
CA VAL A 24 -8.00 4.28 -0.17
C VAL A 24 -7.10 3.72 0.91
N SER A 25 -6.22 2.79 0.51
CA SER A 25 -5.22 2.18 1.37
C SER A 25 -3.82 2.59 0.97
N GLU A 26 -2.94 2.73 1.94
CA GLU A 26 -1.51 2.86 1.76
C GLU A 26 -0.79 1.62 2.31
N VAL A 27 0.38 1.32 1.78
CA VAL A 27 1.25 0.23 2.23
C VAL A 27 2.64 0.78 2.58
N TYR A 28 3.17 0.32 3.70
CA TYR A 28 4.44 0.76 4.27
C TYR A 28 5.33 -0.42 4.62
N LEU A 29 6.66 -0.24 4.50
CA LEU A 29 7.69 -1.12 5.06
C LEU A 29 8.39 -0.39 6.19
N GLY A 30 8.03 -0.72 7.44
CA GLY A 30 8.44 0.07 8.60
C GLY A 30 7.85 1.49 8.52
N LYS A 31 8.72 2.49 8.35
CA LYS A 31 8.32 3.91 8.17
C LYS A 31 8.28 4.34 6.70
N GLU A 32 8.76 3.51 5.79
CA GLU A 32 8.85 3.85 4.37
C GLU A 32 7.53 3.59 3.67
N TRP A 33 7.04 4.58 2.93
CA TRP A 33 5.85 4.43 2.10
C TRP A 33 6.19 3.71 0.79
N LEU A 34 5.50 2.60 0.53
CA LEU A 34 5.72 1.78 -0.66
C LEU A 34 4.68 2.02 -1.76
N GLY A 35 3.46 2.42 -1.41
CA GLY A 35 2.41 2.63 -2.42
C GLY A 35 1.04 2.94 -1.84
N LYS A 36 0.13 3.34 -2.73
CA LYS A 36 -1.28 3.65 -2.43
C LYS A 36 -2.21 3.01 -3.45
N GLY A 37 -3.27 2.37 -2.96
CA GLY A 37 -4.29 1.72 -3.75
C GLY A 37 -5.70 2.20 -3.39
N ASN A 38 -6.62 2.12 -4.34
CA ASN A 38 -8.04 2.34 -4.13
C ASN A 38 -8.87 1.12 -4.54
N GLY A 39 -10.08 1.02 -4.00
CA GLY A 39 -11.00 -0.06 -4.32
C GLY A 39 -12.38 0.14 -3.72
N LYS A 40 -13.35 -0.63 -4.21
CA LYS A 40 -14.74 -0.63 -3.69
C LYS A 40 -14.87 -1.30 -2.31
N THR A 41 -13.81 -1.96 -1.84
CA THR A 41 -13.68 -2.54 -0.51
C THR A 41 -12.30 -2.23 0.07
N LYS A 42 -12.14 -2.27 1.39
CA LYS A 42 -10.83 -2.12 2.07
C LYS A 42 -9.79 -3.09 1.52
N LYS A 43 -10.16 -4.37 1.40
CA LYS A 43 -9.32 -5.44 0.83
C LYS A 43 -8.89 -5.14 -0.60
N ALA A 44 -9.79 -4.64 -1.45
CA ALA A 44 -9.43 -4.27 -2.82
C ALA A 44 -8.43 -3.11 -2.86
N ALA A 45 -8.61 -2.10 -1.99
CA ALA A 45 -7.67 -0.99 -1.87
C ALA A 45 -6.29 -1.46 -1.38
N GLU A 46 -6.23 -2.34 -0.39
CA GLU A 46 -4.99 -2.96 0.12
C GLU A 46 -4.27 -3.79 -0.95
N GLN A 47 -4.99 -4.64 -1.67
CA GLN A 47 -4.44 -5.45 -2.77
C GLN A 47 -3.87 -4.57 -3.89
N GLN A 48 -4.57 -3.48 -4.25
CA GLN A 48 -4.08 -2.54 -5.24
C GLN A 48 -2.81 -1.80 -4.73
N ALA A 49 -2.78 -1.44 -3.45
CA ALA A 49 -1.60 -0.83 -2.82
C ALA A 49 -0.41 -1.79 -2.83
N ALA A 50 -0.62 -3.05 -2.46
CA ALA A 50 0.38 -4.12 -2.49
C ALA A 50 0.92 -4.36 -3.90
N LYS A 51 0.04 -4.42 -4.92
CA LYS A 51 0.45 -4.59 -6.33
C LYS A 51 1.39 -3.46 -6.78
N LYS A 52 1.07 -2.21 -6.43
CA LYS A 52 1.92 -1.05 -6.74
C LYS A 52 3.24 -1.07 -5.98
N ALA A 53 3.22 -1.46 -4.70
CA ALA A 53 4.43 -1.62 -3.89
C ALA A 53 5.36 -2.69 -4.46
N LEU A 54 4.83 -3.87 -4.81
CA LEU A 54 5.61 -4.93 -5.46
C LEU A 54 6.21 -4.45 -6.78
N ALA A 55 5.44 -3.76 -7.62
CA ALA A 55 5.97 -3.19 -8.86
C ALA A 55 7.11 -2.17 -8.61
N LYS A 56 7.03 -1.38 -7.53
CA LYS A 56 8.07 -0.43 -7.12
C LYS A 56 9.34 -1.14 -6.63
N ILE A 57 9.18 -2.20 -5.83
CA ILE A 57 10.28 -3.02 -5.32
C ILE A 57 10.96 -3.78 -6.47
N SER A 58 10.19 -4.44 -7.33
CA SER A 58 10.71 -5.23 -8.46
C SER A 58 11.42 -4.38 -9.51
N LYS A 59 11.04 -3.09 -9.67
CA LYS A 59 11.76 -2.15 -10.55
C LYS A 59 13.05 -1.59 -9.92
N GLY A 60 13.45 -2.07 -8.75
CA GLY A 60 14.70 -1.69 -8.08
C GLY A 60 14.69 -0.32 -7.41
N GLY A 61 13.53 0.34 -7.32
CA GLY A 61 13.42 1.71 -6.80
C GLY A 61 13.49 1.86 -5.28
N ILE A 62 13.60 0.75 -4.53
CA ILE A 62 13.67 0.71 -3.05
C ILE A 62 14.97 0.01 -2.58
N LEU A 63 15.68 -0.71 -3.47
CA LEU A 63 16.88 -1.49 -3.11
C LEU A 63 18.19 -0.91 -3.65
N LYS A 64 18.15 0.26 -4.30
CA LYS A 64 19.34 1.04 -4.64
C LYS A 64 19.30 2.31 -3.80
N ASN A 65 20.08 2.34 -2.73
CA ASN A 65 20.75 3.50 -2.15
C ASN A 65 21.47 3.00 -0.87
N ASP A 66 22.76 2.72 -1.07
CA ASP A 66 23.92 2.90 -0.17
C ASP A 66 23.87 2.45 1.30
#